data_AF-A0A9E7KRV6-F1
#
_entry.id   AF-A0A9E7KRV6-F1
#
_cell.length_a   1.000
_cell.length_b   1.000
_cell.length_c   1.000
_cell.angle_alpha   90.00
_cell.angle_beta   90.00
_cell.angle_gamma   90.00
#
_symmetry.space_group_name_H-M   'P 1'
#
loop_
_entity.id
_entity.type
_entity.pdbx_description
1 polymer ?
#
loop_
_entity_poly.entity_id
_entity_poly.type
_entity_poly.pdbx_seq_one_letter_code
_entity_poly.pdbx_strand_id
1 'polypeptide(L)'
;MARTKHLSTRSSSRPRKRFHFGRSAEQQTPADANRPATPSGATPVREITHFYSKEVNRWTPEALIAIQEAAETHMIEMFEDAYLCAIHAKRVTLNNHEVAW
;
A
#
# COMPACT_ATOMS: atom_id res chain seq x y z
N MET A 1 1.77 -73.52 9.35
CA MET A 1 1.56 -72.08 9.65
C MET A 1 2.84 -71.31 9.34
N ALA A 2 2.88 -70.54 8.24
CA ALA A 2 3.95 -69.56 8.01
C ALA A 2 3.39 -68.43 7.15
N ARG A 3 3.50 -67.22 7.70
CA ARG A 3 2.70 -66.03 7.39
C ARG A 3 3.41 -65.19 6.32
N THR A 4 2.66 -64.76 5.31
CA THR A 4 3.06 -63.90 4.20
C THR A 4 3.64 -62.55 4.70
N LYS A 5 4.84 -62.19 4.24
CA LYS A 5 5.42 -60.86 4.45
C LYS A 5 4.89 -59.92 3.35
N HIS A 6 3.94 -59.07 3.68
CA HIS A 6 3.56 -57.94 2.83
C HIS A 6 4.68 -56.89 2.85
N LEU A 7 5.26 -56.56 1.68
CA LEU A 7 6.10 -55.37 1.52
C LEU A 7 5.18 -54.14 1.48
N SER A 8 5.24 -53.32 2.54
CA SER A 8 4.62 -52.00 2.58
C SER A 8 5.52 -51.00 1.84
N THR A 9 5.06 -50.52 0.68
CA THR A 9 5.65 -49.37 -0.01
C THR A 9 5.27 -48.11 0.77
N ARG A 10 6.18 -47.63 1.62
CA ARG A 10 6.03 -46.36 2.32
C ARG A 10 6.23 -45.22 1.31
N SER A 11 5.13 -44.72 0.75
CA SER A 11 5.10 -43.49 -0.03
C SER A 11 5.65 -42.34 0.82
N SER A 12 6.85 -41.86 0.48
CA SER A 12 7.43 -40.67 1.10
C SER A 12 6.75 -39.43 0.54
N SER A 13 5.58 -39.07 1.05
CA SER A 13 4.99 -37.76 0.79
C SER A 13 5.84 -36.71 1.52
N ARG A 14 6.74 -36.06 0.76
CA ARG A 14 7.43 -34.85 1.24
C ARG A 14 6.35 -33.84 1.65
N PRO A 15 6.41 -33.25 2.86
CA PRO A 15 5.45 -32.24 3.25
C PRO A 15 5.60 -31.05 2.29
N ARG A 16 4.52 -30.70 1.57
CA ARG A 16 4.50 -29.48 0.75
C ARG A 16 4.61 -28.31 1.72
N LYS A 17 5.73 -27.58 1.68
CA LYS A 17 5.87 -26.32 2.39
C LYS A 17 4.77 -25.38 1.89
N ARG A 18 3.79 -25.14 2.75
CA ARG A 18 2.74 -24.16 2.53
C ARG A 18 3.42 -22.81 2.78
N PHE A 19 3.71 -22.07 1.72
CA PHE A 19 4.22 -20.71 1.87
C PHE A 19 3.13 -19.88 2.54
N HIS A 20 3.39 -19.43 3.76
CA HIS A 20 2.57 -18.43 4.41
C HIS A 20 2.83 -17.12 3.66
N PHE A 21 1.81 -16.62 2.96
CA PHE A 21 1.85 -15.29 2.39
C PHE A 21 1.80 -14.30 3.55
N GLY A 22 2.97 -13.78 3.91
CA GLY A 22 3.11 -12.97 5.11
C GLY A 22 4.57 -12.70 5.43
N ARG A 23 5.14 -11.68 4.79
CA ARG A 23 6.04 -10.78 5.49
C ARG A 23 5.80 -9.40 4.92
N SER A 24 5.14 -8.56 5.72
CA SER A 24 4.94 -7.14 5.45
C SER A 24 6.24 -6.55 4.94
N ALA A 25 6.19 -5.87 3.79
CA ALA A 25 7.25 -4.97 3.42
C ALA A 25 7.30 -3.91 4.52
N GLU A 26 8.29 -4.01 5.38
CA GLU A 26 8.67 -2.97 6.31
C GLU A 26 9.08 -1.78 5.43
N GLN A 27 8.15 -0.85 5.26
CA GLN A 27 8.36 0.36 4.49
C GLN A 27 9.34 1.22 5.29
N GLN A 28 10.63 1.04 5.01
CA GLN A 28 11.64 2.02 5.36
C GLN A 28 11.43 3.24 4.47
N THR A 29 10.68 4.23 4.95
CA THR A 29 10.77 5.60 4.44
C THR A 29 11.69 6.40 5.35
N PRO A 30 12.95 6.64 4.98
CA PRO A 30 13.75 7.67 5.63
C PRO A 30 13.27 9.03 5.09
N ALA A 31 12.15 9.54 5.60
CA ALA A 31 11.63 10.85 5.17
C ALA A 31 11.09 11.73 6.31
N ASP A 32 11.14 11.31 7.57
CA ASP A 32 10.59 12.08 8.70
C ASP A 32 11.60 12.98 9.44
N ALA A 33 12.74 13.33 8.82
CA ALA A 33 13.74 14.17 9.49
C ALA A 33 13.56 15.69 9.28
N ASN A 34 12.61 16.12 8.44
CA ASN A 34 12.45 17.54 8.09
C ASN A 34 11.00 18.04 8.14
N ARG A 35 10.09 17.25 8.74
CA ARG A 35 8.73 17.73 9.00
C ARG A 35 8.80 18.67 10.21
N PRO A 36 8.42 19.96 10.09
CA PRO A 36 8.28 20.81 11.25
C PRO A 36 7.26 20.15 12.19
N ALA A 37 7.55 20.06 13.49
CA ALA A 37 6.64 19.49 14.47
C ALA A 37 5.33 20.28 14.47
N THR A 38 4.37 19.85 13.66
CA THR A 38 3.04 20.40 13.64
C THR A 38 2.31 19.91 14.88
N PRO A 39 1.51 20.75 15.55
CA PRO A 39 0.64 20.27 16.62
C PRO A 39 -0.21 19.13 16.04
N SER A 40 -0.37 18.05 16.80
CA SER A 40 -0.96 16.74 16.46
C SER A 40 -2.40 16.74 15.87
N GLY A 41 -2.92 17.87 15.40
CA GLY A 41 -4.23 18.02 14.77
C GLY A 41 -4.30 19.06 13.64
N ALA A 42 -3.17 19.53 13.10
CA ALA A 42 -3.20 20.37 11.90
C ALA A 42 -3.52 19.51 10.67
N THR A 43 -4.60 19.83 9.95
CA THR A 43 -4.94 19.14 8.71
C THR A 43 -3.85 19.39 7.66
N PRO A 44 -3.52 18.42 6.79
CA PRO A 44 -2.47 18.58 5.77
C PRO A 44 -2.72 19.78 4.86
N VAL A 45 -3.99 20.09 4.58
CA VAL A 45 -4.39 21.30 3.84
C VAL A 45 -3.89 22.57 4.53
N ARG A 46 -4.04 22.67 5.86
CA ARG A 46 -3.57 23.84 6.63
C ARG A 46 -2.06 23.93 6.68
N GLU A 47 -1.36 22.80 6.78
CA GLU A 47 0.10 22.73 6.74
C GLU A 47 0.63 23.25 5.39
N ILE A 48 0.09 22.72 4.29
CA ILE A 48 0.45 23.14 2.92
C ILE A 48 0.11 24.61 2.71
N THR A 49 -1.07 25.05 3.14
CA THR A 49 -1.48 26.46 3.01
C THR A 49 -0.51 27.37 3.75
N HIS A 50 -0.13 27.03 4.97
CA HIS A 50 0.80 27.83 5.76
C HIS A 50 2.19 27.93 5.11
N PHE A 51 2.61 26.89 4.39
CA PHE A 51 3.85 26.90 3.63
C PHE A 51 3.81 27.90 2.45
N TYR A 52 2.71 27.92 1.69
CA TYR A 52 2.59 28.74 0.48
C TYR A 52 2.04 30.16 0.72
N SER A 53 1.08 30.32 1.63
CA SER A 53 0.44 31.60 1.96
C SER A 53 0.08 31.66 3.44
N LYS A 54 0.91 32.37 4.21
CA LYS A 54 0.73 32.56 5.66
C LYS A 54 -0.47 33.47 6.01
N GLU A 55 -0.97 34.22 5.03
CA GLU A 55 -2.10 35.13 5.21
C GLU A 55 -3.44 34.38 5.29
N VAL A 56 -3.53 33.20 4.67
CA VAL A 56 -4.74 32.38 4.66
C VAL A 56 -4.77 31.49 5.91
N ASN A 57 -5.59 31.87 6.89
CA ASN A 57 -5.71 31.16 8.17
C ASN A 57 -7.04 30.39 8.36
N ARG A 58 -8.03 30.62 7.50
CA ARG A 58 -9.38 30.05 7.59
C ARG A 58 -9.76 29.31 6.32
N TRP A 59 -10.42 28.17 6.51
CA TRP A 59 -10.96 27.31 5.47
C TRP A 59 -12.43 27.05 5.81
N THR A 60 -13.32 27.12 4.81
CA THR A 60 -14.71 26.68 4.98
C THR A 60 -14.78 25.16 5.02
N PRO A 61 -15.75 24.55 5.72
CA PRO A 61 -15.88 23.10 5.76
C PRO A 61 -16.12 22.51 4.36
N GLU A 62 -16.89 23.19 3.51
CA GLU A 62 -17.16 22.76 2.14
C GLU A 62 -15.89 22.74 1.27
N ALA A 63 -15.00 23.71 1.45
CA ALA A 63 -13.73 23.74 0.71
C ALA A 63 -12.81 22.57 1.11
N LEU A 64 -12.82 22.19 2.40
CA LEU A 64 -12.03 21.05 2.86
C LEU A 64 -12.58 19.73 2.31
N ILE A 65 -13.90 19.58 2.25
CA ILE A 65 -14.56 18.41 1.64
C ILE A 65 -14.24 18.35 0.14
N ALA A 66 -14.39 19.46 -0.57
CA ALA A 66 -14.10 19.51 -2.02
C ALA A 66 -12.64 19.12 -2.33
N ILE A 67 -11.67 19.55 -1.50
CA ILE A 67 -10.27 19.15 -1.65
C ILE A 67 -10.08 17.66 -1.38
N GLN A 68 -10.73 17.11 -0.36
CA GLN A 68 -10.68 15.68 -0.07
C GLN A 68 -11.26 14.88 -1.24
N GLU A 69 -12.45 15.23 -1.71
CA GLU A 69 -13.11 14.55 -2.83
C GLU A 69 -12.26 14.59 -4.11
N ALA A 70 -11.65 15.74 -4.40
CA ALA A 70 -10.74 15.88 -5.54
C ALA A 70 -9.47 15.02 -5.37
N ALA A 71 -8.89 14.98 -4.17
CA ALA A 71 -7.71 14.17 -3.88
C ALA A 71 -8.03 12.66 -3.97
N GLU A 72 -9.17 12.23 -3.44
CA GLU A 72 -9.62 10.84 -3.51
C GLU A 72 -9.90 10.42 -4.95
N THR A 73 -10.63 11.24 -5.71
CA THR A 73 -10.90 10.98 -7.13
C THR A 73 -9.60 10.82 -7.91
N HIS A 74 -8.65 11.74 -7.72
CA HIS A 74 -7.35 11.67 -8.40
C HIS A 74 -6.56 10.41 -8.04
N MET A 75 -6.51 10.04 -6.75
CA MET A 75 -5.81 8.84 -6.32
C MET A 75 -6.48 7.57 -6.87
N ILE A 76 -7.81 7.51 -6.91
CA ILE A 76 -8.57 6.39 -7.47
C ILE A 76 -8.23 6.22 -8.95
N GLU A 77 -8.37 7.29 -9.76
CA GLU A 77 -8.05 7.25 -11.20
C GLU A 77 -6.61 6.81 -11.46
N MET A 78 -5.65 7.38 -10.72
CA MET A 78 -4.24 6.99 -10.84
C MET A 78 -4.00 5.52 -10.50
N PHE A 79 -4.67 4.98 -9.47
CA PHE A 79 -4.53 3.57 -9.10
C PHE A 79 -5.25 2.62 -10.06
N GLU A 80 -6.34 3.04 -10.69
CA GLU A 80 -7.01 2.28 -11.75
C GLU A 80 -6.08 2.09 -12.95
N ASP A 81 -5.45 3.17 -13.41
CA ASP A 81 -4.47 3.13 -14.50
C ASP A 81 -3.23 2.30 -14.14
N ALA A 82 -2.68 2.51 -12.95
CA ALA A 82 -1.53 1.74 -12.46
C ALA A 82 -1.85 0.24 -12.37
N TYR A 83 -3.08 -0.11 -11.97
CA TYR A 83 -3.54 -1.48 -11.90
C TYR A 83 -3.70 -2.13 -13.27
N LEU A 84 -4.18 -1.39 -14.28
CA LEU A 84 -4.21 -1.85 -15.67
C LEU A 84 -2.79 -2.12 -16.19
N CYS A 85 -1.82 -1.27 -15.87
CA CYS A 85 -0.40 -1.50 -16.21
C CYS A 85 0.17 -2.75 -15.52
N ALA A 86 -0.20 -3.01 -14.26
CA ALA A 86 0.22 -4.21 -13.54
C ALA A 86 -0.32 -5.48 -14.19
N ILE A 87 -1.61 -5.50 -14.57
CA ILE A 87 -2.23 -6.62 -15.26
C ILE A 87 -1.58 -6.82 -16.64
N HIS A 88 -1.30 -5.75 -17.38
CA HIS A 88 -0.57 -5.82 -18.65
C HIS A 88 0.79 -6.53 -18.50
N ALA A 89 1.49 -6.26 -17.39
CA ALA A 89 2.73 -6.92 -17.01
C ALA A 89 2.55 -8.30 -16.32
N LYS A 90 1.33 -8.87 -16.32
CA LYS A 90 0.96 -10.16 -15.70
C LYS A 90 1.23 -10.22 -14.19
N ARG A 91 1.06 -9.10 -13.50
CA ARG A 91 1.18 -8.97 -12.05
C ARG A 91 -0.15 -8.50 -11.45
N VAL A 92 -0.30 -8.69 -10.14
CA VAL A 92 -1.42 -8.16 -9.34
C VAL A 92 -0.91 -7.14 -8.31
N THR A 93 0.37 -7.20 -7.95
CA THR A 93 1.02 -6.23 -7.06
C THR A 93 1.49 -5.02 -7.85
N LEU A 94 1.05 -3.84 -7.39
CA LEU A 94 1.51 -2.55 -7.90
C LEU A 94 2.97 -2.31 -7.53
N ASN A 95 3.71 -1.70 -8.46
CA ASN A 95 5.10 -1.29 -8.27
C ASN A 95 5.26 0.21 -8.50
N ASN A 96 6.29 0.82 -7.91
CA ASN A 96 6.55 2.27 -8.05
C ASN A 96 6.64 2.75 -9.51
N HIS A 97 7.05 1.90 -10.44
CA HIS A 97 7.12 2.24 -11.87
C HIS A 97 5.74 2.58 -12.48
N GLU A 98 4.64 2.10 -11.90
CA GLU A 98 3.29 2.32 -12.46
C GLU A 98 2.65 3.62 -11.96
N VAL A 99 3.14 4.14 -10.82
CA VAL A 99 2.62 5.36 -10.17
C VAL A 99 3.65 6.50 -10.15
N ALA A 100 4.82 6.28 -10.74
CA ALA A 100 5.85 7.31 -10.87
C ALA A 100 5.49 8.25 -12.03
N TRP A 101 5.19 9.50 -11.67
CA TRP A 101 5.08 10.64 -12.58
C TRP A 101 6.42 11.37 -12.69
#